data_AF-A0A6C0GT37-F1
#
_entry.id   AF-A0A6C0GT37-F1
#
_cell.length_a   1.000
_cell.length_b   1.000
_cell.length_c   1.000
_cell.angle_alpha   90.00
_cell.angle_beta   90.00
_cell.angle_gamma   90.00
#
_symmetry.space_group_name_H-M   'P 1'
#
loop_
_entity.id
_entity.type
_entity.pdbx_description
1 polymer ?
#
loop_
_entity_poly.entity_id
_entity_poly.type
_entity_poly.pdbx_seq_one_letter_code
_entity_poly.pdbx_strand_id
1 'polypeptide(L)'
;MENTLDQFILNLFRTEKPILSNIDFDDDNVFVCDVLDHSVDLAKDFIKHKLNKCTNRMEKMQFLYSSRECFRSAINVNEYYLEENDNNDIDKQQIRDTIKRNKIALTMAERAICFYDNCMTLDCKEKKQQSFENYTNSQIVLIFYYFFKSNGLEPRKNIDVSPIAKFLHLIIGKEFTEITNSDFYNKLRKVPNFKTDKELIKDLEIIKPLFQMVQLNEIVGMIDNEIDIAHNEKKKSKEK
;
A
#
# COMPACT_ATOMS: atom_id res chain seq x y z
N MET A 1 -35.76 -20.61 2.02
CA MET A 1 -34.60 -19.71 2.14
C MET A 1 -33.38 -20.58 2.30
N GLU A 2 -32.78 -20.96 1.19
CA GLU A 2 -31.49 -21.66 1.21
C GLU A 2 -30.40 -20.67 1.63
N ASN A 3 -29.47 -21.17 2.43
CA ASN A 3 -28.41 -20.40 3.07
C ASN A 3 -27.45 -19.86 2.01
N THR A 4 -27.28 -18.54 1.96
CA THR A 4 -26.37 -17.83 1.05
C THR A 4 -24.92 -18.34 1.11
N LEU A 5 -24.52 -18.97 2.22
CA LEU A 5 -23.20 -19.58 2.38
C LEU A 5 -23.08 -20.90 1.60
N ASP A 6 -24.15 -21.71 1.51
CA ASP A 6 -24.13 -22.99 0.80
C ASP A 6 -24.13 -22.78 -0.71
N GLN A 7 -24.83 -21.76 -1.20
CA GLN A 7 -24.75 -21.29 -2.59
C GLN A 7 -23.36 -20.74 -2.94
N PHE A 8 -22.73 -20.02 -2.01
CA PHE A 8 -21.38 -19.51 -2.18
C PHE A 8 -20.34 -20.64 -2.26
N ILE A 9 -20.48 -21.66 -1.41
CA ILE A 9 -19.62 -22.85 -1.41
C ILE A 9 -19.82 -23.67 -2.70
N LEU A 10 -21.07 -23.89 -3.14
CA LEU A 10 -21.37 -24.59 -4.40
C LEU A 10 -20.81 -23.86 -5.62
N ASN A 11 -20.76 -22.53 -5.60
CA ASN A 11 -20.21 -21.72 -6.68
C ASN A 11 -18.67 -21.65 -6.67
N LEU A 12 -18.03 -21.79 -5.49
CA LEU A 12 -16.57 -21.89 -5.35
C LEU A 12 -15.97 -23.14 -6.03
N PHE A 13 -16.79 -24.18 -6.23
CA PHE A 13 -16.39 -25.46 -6.84
C PHE A 13 -17.00 -25.70 -8.23
N ARG A 14 -17.55 -24.68 -8.91
CA ARG A 14 -17.98 -24.83 -10.30
C ARG A 14 -16.77 -25.11 -11.19
N THR A 15 -16.73 -26.32 -11.75
CA THR A 15 -15.68 -26.79 -12.67
C THR A 15 -15.79 -26.20 -14.07
N GLU A 16 -16.89 -25.52 -14.40
CA GLU A 16 -17.12 -24.91 -15.70
C GLU A 16 -17.38 -23.41 -15.54
N LYS A 17 -16.42 -22.59 -16.00
CA LYS A 17 -16.61 -21.14 -16.16
C LYS A 17 -17.71 -20.90 -17.21
N PRO A 18 -18.65 -19.97 -17.00
CA PRO A 18 -19.70 -19.69 -17.97
C PRO A 18 -19.10 -19.29 -19.32
N ILE A 19 -19.66 -19.82 -20.41
CA ILE A 19 -19.22 -19.53 -21.78
C ILE A 19 -19.72 -18.12 -22.17
N LEU A 20 -18.80 -17.17 -22.36
CA LEU A 20 -19.10 -15.72 -22.36
C LEU A 20 -19.65 -15.15 -23.65
N SER A 21 -20.11 -15.98 -24.59
CA SER A 21 -20.74 -15.47 -25.81
C SER A 21 -22.13 -14.88 -25.55
N ASN A 22 -22.73 -15.11 -24.37
CA ASN A 22 -24.02 -14.58 -23.94
C ASN A 22 -24.04 -14.30 -22.42
N ILE A 23 -23.17 -13.42 -21.91
CA ILE A 23 -23.28 -13.03 -20.50
C ILE A 23 -24.56 -12.21 -20.32
N ASP A 24 -25.53 -12.78 -19.61
CA ASP A 24 -26.63 -12.01 -19.06
C ASP A 24 -26.12 -11.22 -17.84
N PHE A 25 -26.03 -9.90 -17.99
CA PHE A 25 -25.62 -9.03 -16.89
C PHE A 25 -26.62 -9.00 -15.73
N ASP A 26 -27.81 -9.57 -15.91
CA ASP A 26 -28.82 -9.72 -14.87
C ASP A 26 -28.77 -11.06 -14.16
N ASP A 27 -27.96 -12.01 -14.61
CA ASP A 27 -27.74 -13.26 -13.90
C ASP A 27 -27.01 -13.01 -12.56
N ASP A 28 -27.63 -13.46 -11.47
CA ASP A 28 -27.09 -13.37 -10.11
C ASP A 28 -25.89 -14.30 -9.89
N ASN A 29 -25.67 -15.26 -10.80
CA ASN A 29 -24.52 -16.17 -10.78
C ASN A 29 -23.30 -15.61 -11.51
N VAL A 30 -23.39 -14.43 -12.11
CA VAL A 30 -22.27 -13.78 -12.79
C VAL A 30 -21.56 -12.85 -11.82
N PHE A 31 -20.33 -13.22 -11.47
CA PHE A 31 -19.51 -12.42 -10.57
C PHE A 31 -18.54 -11.51 -11.31
N VAL A 32 -18.30 -10.33 -10.76
CA VAL A 32 -17.45 -9.31 -11.41
C VAL A 32 -16.01 -9.76 -11.61
N CYS A 33 -15.46 -10.58 -10.70
CA CYS A 33 -14.10 -11.10 -10.84
C CYS A 33 -13.99 -12.14 -11.97
N ASP A 34 -15.03 -12.95 -12.19
CA ASP A 34 -15.09 -13.84 -13.35
C ASP A 34 -15.13 -13.03 -14.65
N VAL A 35 -15.95 -11.98 -14.72
CA VAL A 35 -16.01 -11.11 -15.92
C VAL A 35 -14.66 -10.42 -16.15
N LEU A 36 -14.00 -9.96 -15.09
CA LEU A 36 -12.69 -9.28 -15.15
C LEU A 36 -11.58 -10.19 -15.65
N ASP A 37 -11.58 -11.46 -15.25
CA ASP A 37 -10.60 -12.44 -15.69
C ASP A 37 -10.70 -12.70 -17.19
N HIS A 38 -11.89 -12.51 -17.78
CA HIS A 38 -12.11 -12.67 -19.21
C HIS A 38 -11.86 -11.40 -20.01
N SER A 39 -12.37 -10.25 -19.56
CA SER A 39 -12.17 -8.98 -20.25
C SER A 39 -12.36 -7.79 -19.31
N VAL A 40 -11.36 -6.91 -19.30
CA VAL A 40 -11.40 -5.66 -18.53
C VAL A 40 -12.52 -4.74 -19.02
N ASP A 41 -12.73 -4.65 -20.33
CA ASP A 41 -13.77 -3.78 -20.87
C ASP A 41 -15.17 -4.33 -20.61
N LEU A 42 -15.34 -5.66 -20.68
CA LEU A 42 -16.60 -6.31 -20.34
C LEU A 42 -16.93 -6.14 -18.85
N ALA A 43 -15.92 -6.22 -17.97
CA ALA A 43 -16.10 -5.98 -16.55
C ALA A 43 -16.52 -4.54 -16.25
N LYS A 44 -15.98 -3.54 -16.97
CA LYS A 44 -16.43 -2.15 -16.86
C LYS A 44 -17.89 -2.00 -17.24
N ASP A 45 -18.31 -2.61 -18.34
CA ASP A 45 -19.70 -2.55 -18.81
C ASP A 45 -20.65 -3.25 -17.83
N PHE A 46 -20.26 -4.41 -17.30
CA PHE A 46 -20.99 -5.14 -16.27
C PHE A 46 -21.16 -4.30 -14.99
N ILE A 47 -20.08 -3.72 -14.47
CA ILE A 47 -20.12 -2.86 -13.28
C ILE A 47 -21.03 -1.66 -13.51
N LYS A 48 -20.91 -1.00 -14.67
CA LYS A 48 -21.75 0.14 -15.03
C LYS A 48 -23.22 -0.24 -15.09
N HIS A 49 -23.54 -1.38 -15.70
CA HIS A 49 -24.91 -1.90 -15.77
C HIS A 49 -25.49 -2.16 -14.38
N LYS A 50 -24.79 -2.92 -13.53
CA LYS A 50 -25.25 -3.23 -12.15
C LYS A 50 -25.44 -1.96 -11.33
N LEU A 51 -24.49 -1.02 -11.36
CA LEU A 51 -24.58 0.25 -10.63
C LEU A 51 -25.72 1.15 -11.11
N ASN A 52 -26.04 1.15 -12.40
CA ASN A 52 -27.17 1.91 -12.96
C ASN A 52 -28.52 1.31 -12.56
N LYS A 53 -28.59 0.00 -12.32
CA LYS A 53 -29.80 -0.66 -11.83
C LYS A 53 -30.06 -0.45 -10.34
N CYS A 54 -29.03 -0.17 -9.54
CA CYS A 54 -29.21 0.13 -8.13
C CYS A 54 -30.01 1.43 -7.94
N THR A 55 -31.17 1.32 -7.29
CA THR A 55 -32.12 2.40 -7.05
C THR A 55 -31.78 3.23 -5.82
N ASN A 56 -31.03 2.66 -4.87
CA ASN A 56 -30.72 3.29 -3.60
C ASN A 56 -29.27 3.02 -3.15
N ARG A 57 -28.86 3.73 -2.09
CA ARG A 57 -27.50 3.63 -1.53
C ARG A 57 -27.18 2.23 -1.02
N MET A 58 -28.13 1.55 -0.40
CA MET A 58 -27.93 0.21 0.18
C MET A 58 -27.60 -0.82 -0.91
N GLU A 59 -28.35 -0.81 -2.01
CA GLU A 59 -28.11 -1.68 -3.17
C GLU A 59 -26.73 -1.44 -3.80
N LYS A 60 -26.34 -0.17 -3.95
CA LYS A 60 -25.00 0.19 -4.46
C LYS A 60 -23.90 -0.33 -3.53
N MET A 61 -24.06 -0.15 -2.22
CA MET A 61 -23.10 -0.64 -1.24
C MET A 61 -23.01 -2.16 -1.24
N GLN A 62 -24.15 -2.86 -1.30
CA GLN A 62 -24.18 -4.32 -1.36
C GLN A 62 -23.40 -4.83 -2.58
N PHE A 63 -23.66 -4.27 -3.76
CA PHE A 63 -22.92 -4.63 -4.97
C PHE A 63 -21.42 -4.37 -4.85
N LEU A 64 -21.01 -3.24 -4.29
CA LEU A 64 -19.60 -2.90 -4.11
C LEU A 64 -18.89 -3.81 -3.10
N TYR A 65 -19.55 -4.16 -1.99
CA TYR A 65 -19.01 -5.10 -1.01
C TYR A 65 -18.90 -6.51 -1.60
N SER A 66 -19.90 -6.99 -2.33
CA SER A 66 -19.84 -8.27 -3.04
C SER A 66 -18.71 -8.28 -4.07
N SER A 67 -18.50 -7.17 -4.78
CA SER A 67 -17.39 -7.01 -5.73
C SER A 67 -16.02 -7.09 -5.03
N ARG A 68 -15.89 -6.42 -3.87
CA ARG A 68 -14.66 -6.47 -3.06
C ARG A 68 -14.32 -7.90 -2.64
N GLU A 69 -15.28 -8.64 -2.11
CA GLU A 69 -15.04 -10.03 -1.68
C GLU A 69 -14.72 -10.95 -2.87
N CYS A 70 -15.35 -10.73 -4.02
CA CYS A 70 -15.02 -11.44 -5.25
C CYS A 70 -13.53 -11.30 -5.62
N PHE A 71 -13.06 -10.06 -5.74
CA PHE A 71 -11.66 -9.78 -6.09
C PHE A 71 -10.69 -10.35 -5.05
N ARG A 72 -11.03 -10.23 -3.76
CA ARG A 72 -10.21 -10.76 -2.67
C ARG A 72 -10.10 -12.29 -2.74
N SER A 73 -11.21 -13.00 -2.94
CA SER A 73 -11.21 -14.45 -3.10
C SER A 73 -10.44 -14.88 -4.33
N ALA A 74 -10.61 -14.19 -5.47
CA ALA A 74 -9.87 -14.48 -6.69
C ALA A 74 -8.36 -14.33 -6.51
N ILE A 75 -7.91 -13.30 -5.77
CA ILE A 75 -6.48 -13.12 -5.43
C ILE A 75 -5.99 -14.30 -4.59
N ASN A 76 -6.67 -14.63 -3.49
CA ASN A 76 -6.24 -15.69 -2.58
C ASN A 76 -6.14 -17.05 -3.29
N VAL A 77 -7.13 -17.39 -4.11
CA VAL A 77 -7.14 -18.65 -4.88
C VAL A 77 -5.97 -18.70 -5.86
N ASN A 78 -5.71 -17.61 -6.59
CA ASN A 78 -4.60 -17.56 -7.53
C ASN A 78 -3.22 -17.54 -6.84
N GLU A 79 -3.10 -16.88 -5.68
CA GLU A 79 -1.86 -16.91 -4.88
C GLU A 79 -1.57 -18.32 -4.36
N TYR A 80 -2.59 -19.03 -3.86
CA TYR A 80 -2.48 -20.44 -3.50
C TYR A 80 -1.99 -21.31 -4.66
N TYR A 81 -2.54 -21.13 -5.86
CA TYR A 81 -2.09 -21.87 -7.05
C TYR A 81 -0.65 -21.56 -7.49
N LEU A 82 -0.11 -20.38 -7.16
CA LEU A 82 1.30 -20.07 -7.41
C LEU A 82 2.24 -20.75 -6.42
N GLU A 83 1.78 -21.00 -5.20
CA GLU A 83 2.57 -21.60 -4.13
C GLU A 83 2.63 -23.13 -4.24
N GLU A 84 1.55 -23.78 -4.69
CA GLU A 84 1.46 -25.25 -4.69
C GLU A 84 1.83 -25.95 -6.01
N ASN A 85 1.82 -25.26 -7.16
CA ASN A 85 1.96 -25.94 -8.46
C ASN A 85 3.32 -25.76 -9.16
N ASP A 86 3.81 -26.87 -9.71
CA ASP A 86 4.93 -26.94 -10.66
C ASP A 86 4.48 -26.60 -12.10
N ASN A 87 3.55 -25.63 -12.23
CA ASN A 87 3.06 -25.15 -13.52
C ASN A 87 4.21 -24.53 -14.34
N ASN A 88 4.09 -24.62 -15.67
CA ASN A 88 5.06 -23.99 -16.58
C ASN A 88 5.09 -22.46 -16.39
N ASP A 89 6.18 -21.82 -16.84
CA ASP A 89 6.39 -20.37 -16.65
C ASP A 89 5.31 -19.49 -17.29
N ILE A 90 4.67 -19.97 -18.38
CA ILE A 90 3.61 -19.24 -19.09
C ILE A 90 2.35 -19.18 -18.23
N ASP A 91 1.95 -20.30 -17.62
CA ASP A 91 0.78 -20.39 -16.74
C ASP A 91 1.00 -19.57 -15.46
N LYS A 92 2.21 -19.62 -14.88
CA LYS A 92 2.57 -18.78 -13.73
C LYS A 92 2.50 -17.29 -14.06
N GLN A 93 2.91 -16.88 -15.25
CA GLN A 93 2.82 -15.48 -15.67
C GLN A 93 1.37 -15.03 -15.85
N GLN A 94 0.53 -15.87 -16.46
CA GLN A 94 -0.91 -15.58 -16.60
C GLN A 94 -1.59 -15.42 -15.23
N ILE A 95 -1.28 -16.30 -14.27
CA ILE A 95 -1.81 -16.22 -12.90
C ILE A 95 -1.35 -14.93 -12.21
N ARG A 96 -0.07 -14.54 -12.35
CA ARG A 96 0.44 -13.25 -11.81
C ARG A 96 -0.28 -12.05 -12.42
N ASP A 97 -0.55 -12.08 -13.72
CA ASP A 97 -1.27 -11.00 -14.39
C ASP A 97 -2.72 -10.92 -13.91
N THR A 98 -3.37 -12.07 -13.67
CA THR A 98 -4.70 -12.16 -13.05
C THR A 98 -4.71 -11.59 -11.64
N ILE A 99 -3.74 -11.95 -10.79
CA ILE A 99 -3.60 -11.38 -9.44
C ILE A 99 -3.42 -9.87 -9.51
N LYS A 100 -2.57 -9.37 -10.42
CA LYS A 100 -2.35 -7.94 -10.60
C LYS A 100 -3.62 -7.20 -10.98
N ARG A 101 -4.41 -7.74 -11.93
CA ARG A 101 -5.71 -7.15 -12.32
C ARG A 101 -6.68 -7.11 -11.15
N ASN A 102 -6.83 -8.21 -10.43
CA ASN A 102 -7.73 -8.29 -9.28
C ASN A 102 -7.29 -7.38 -8.12
N LYS A 103 -5.99 -7.21 -7.86
CA LYS A 103 -5.47 -6.24 -6.87
C LYS A 103 -5.85 -4.80 -7.21
N ILE A 104 -5.74 -4.42 -8.49
CA ILE A 104 -6.16 -3.08 -8.96
C ILE A 104 -7.67 -2.90 -8.77
N ALA A 105 -8.46 -3.89 -9.18
CA ALA A 105 -9.92 -3.85 -9.07
C ALA A 105 -10.39 -3.80 -7.60
N LEU A 106 -9.73 -4.54 -6.71
CA LEU A 106 -9.96 -4.50 -5.27
C LEU A 106 -9.77 -3.09 -4.71
N THR A 107 -8.64 -2.45 -5.02
CA THR A 107 -8.38 -1.06 -4.59
C THR A 107 -9.43 -0.09 -5.13
N MET A 108 -9.90 -0.28 -6.35
CA MET A 108 -10.97 0.55 -6.92
C MET A 108 -12.32 0.35 -6.21
N ALA A 109 -12.67 -0.90 -5.89
CA ALA A 109 -13.88 -1.21 -5.13
C ALA A 109 -13.83 -0.61 -3.72
N GLU A 110 -12.70 -0.72 -3.01
CA GLU A 110 -12.51 -0.14 -1.68
C GLU A 110 -12.62 1.39 -1.70
N ARG A 111 -12.05 2.05 -2.72
CA ARG A 111 -12.20 3.50 -2.90
C ARG A 111 -13.65 3.89 -3.18
N ALA A 112 -14.37 3.12 -4.00
CA ALA A 112 -15.77 3.37 -4.28
C ALA A 112 -16.63 3.20 -3.02
N ILE A 113 -16.37 2.15 -2.23
CA ILE A 113 -16.99 1.95 -0.90
C ILE A 113 -16.73 3.16 -0.02
N CYS A 114 -15.49 3.65 0.06
CA CYS A 114 -15.16 4.84 0.85
C CYS A 114 -15.72 6.16 0.31
N PHE A 115 -16.09 6.22 -0.95
CA PHE A 115 -16.79 7.37 -1.49
C PHE A 115 -18.27 7.36 -1.07
N TYR A 116 -18.90 6.18 -1.07
CA TYR A 116 -20.31 6.01 -0.72
C TYR A 116 -20.57 5.87 0.77
N ASP A 117 -19.59 5.43 1.55
CA ASP A 117 -19.62 5.39 3.00
C ASP A 117 -18.64 6.41 3.55
N ASN A 118 -19.07 7.23 4.51
CA ASN A 118 -18.16 8.19 5.13
C ASN A 118 -17.13 7.37 5.93
N CYS A 119 -16.00 7.02 5.31
CA CYS A 119 -15.00 6.08 5.86
C CYS A 119 -14.44 6.48 7.23
N MET A 120 -14.76 7.66 7.75
CA MET A 120 -14.58 8.06 9.15
C MET A 120 -15.42 7.25 10.15
N THR A 121 -16.47 6.53 9.72
CA THR A 121 -17.37 5.76 10.59
C THR A 121 -17.25 4.24 10.45
N LEU A 122 -16.42 3.75 9.53
CA LEU A 122 -16.10 2.33 9.44
C LEU A 122 -15.06 2.01 10.51
N ASP A 123 -15.32 1.00 11.35
CA ASP A 123 -14.35 0.46 12.30
C ASP A 123 -13.27 -0.30 11.52
N CYS A 124 -12.40 0.46 10.87
CA CYS A 124 -11.17 -0.02 10.30
C CYS A 124 -10.32 -0.48 11.48
N LYS A 125 -10.21 -1.79 11.70
CA LYS A 125 -9.07 -2.38 12.41
C LYS A 125 -7.77 -2.22 11.59
N GLU A 126 -7.57 -1.07 10.97
CA GLU A 126 -6.23 -0.59 10.67
C GLU A 126 -5.64 -0.19 12.02
N LYS A 127 -4.59 -0.90 12.44
CA LYS A 127 -3.75 -0.43 13.54
C LYS A 127 -3.45 1.04 13.25
N LYS A 128 -3.91 1.93 14.15
CA LYS A 128 -3.79 3.39 14.09
C LYS A 128 -2.79 3.81 13.02
N GLN A 129 -3.28 4.43 11.94
CA GLN A 129 -2.46 5.11 10.94
C GLN A 129 -1.33 5.79 11.70
N GLN A 130 -0.10 5.33 11.45
CA GLN A 130 1.04 5.75 12.27
C GLN A 130 1.28 7.23 11.97
N SER A 131 0.66 8.09 12.78
CA SER A 131 0.72 9.52 12.57
C SER A 131 2.14 9.99 12.80
N PHE A 132 2.63 10.84 11.90
CA PHE A 132 3.89 11.53 12.08
C PHE A 132 3.89 12.48 13.29
N GLU A 133 2.74 12.72 13.94
CA GLU A 133 2.62 13.47 15.19
C GLU A 133 3.52 12.94 16.31
N ASN A 134 3.78 11.63 16.34
CA ASN A 134 4.64 11.01 17.36
C ASN A 134 6.14 11.15 17.05
N TYR A 135 6.50 11.72 15.90
CA TYR A 135 7.88 11.89 15.47
C TYR A 135 8.29 13.36 15.48
N THR A 136 9.50 13.61 15.94
CA THR A 136 10.08 14.95 15.81
C THR A 136 10.42 15.22 14.34
N ASN A 137 10.50 16.50 13.95
CA ASN A 137 10.94 16.87 12.59
C ASN A 137 12.30 16.26 12.21
N SER A 138 13.19 16.03 13.19
CA SER A 138 14.47 15.34 13.00
C SER A 138 14.27 13.89 12.55
N GLN A 139 13.41 13.17 13.26
CA GLN A 139 13.10 11.77 12.97
C GLN A 139 12.37 11.64 11.63
N ILE A 140 11.43 12.54 11.33
CA ILE A 140 10.76 12.61 10.02
C ILE A 140 11.81 12.79 8.91
N VAL A 141 12.72 13.76 9.05
CA VAL A 141 13.78 13.98 8.05
C VAL A 141 14.65 12.73 7.88
N LEU A 142 15.00 12.03 8.96
CA LEU A 142 15.77 10.79 8.88
C LEU A 142 14.99 9.67 8.18
N ILE A 143 13.71 9.47 8.51
CA ILE A 143 12.83 8.48 7.86
C ILE A 143 12.87 8.66 6.34
N PHE A 144 12.59 9.88 5.88
CA PHE A 144 12.57 10.17 4.45
C PHE A 144 13.97 10.15 3.83
N TYR A 145 15.01 10.60 4.53
CA TYR A 145 16.39 10.52 4.05
C TYR A 145 16.82 9.10 3.74
N TYR A 146 16.61 8.15 4.67
CA TYR A 146 16.99 6.75 4.43
C TYR A 146 16.17 6.11 3.32
N PHE A 147 14.87 6.42 3.26
CA PHE A 147 14.02 5.94 2.16
C PHE A 147 14.46 6.47 0.79
N PHE A 148 14.78 7.76 0.68
CA PHE A 148 15.29 8.32 -0.58
C PHE A 148 16.66 7.72 -0.93
N LYS A 149 17.55 7.60 0.06
CA LYS A 149 18.90 7.07 -0.15
C LYS A 149 18.88 5.61 -0.64
N SER A 150 18.01 4.75 -0.11
CA SER A 150 17.87 3.37 -0.61
C SER A 150 17.33 3.33 -2.04
N ASN A 151 16.61 4.35 -2.48
CA ASN A 151 16.13 4.51 -3.85
C ASN A 151 17.11 5.31 -4.75
N GLY A 152 18.37 5.46 -4.32
CA GLY A 152 19.41 6.15 -5.08
C GLY A 152 19.30 7.67 -5.09
N LEU A 153 18.44 8.26 -4.26
CA LEU A 153 18.28 9.71 -4.11
C LEU A 153 18.96 10.17 -2.82
N GLU A 154 20.10 10.83 -2.97
CA GLU A 154 20.92 11.34 -1.86
C GLU A 154 20.80 12.87 -1.79
N PRO A 155 20.10 13.41 -0.77
CA PRO A 155 20.00 14.86 -0.59
C PRO A 155 21.36 15.54 -0.60
N ARG A 156 21.50 16.60 -1.41
CA ARG A 156 22.73 17.41 -1.63
C ARG A 156 23.77 16.78 -2.56
N LYS A 157 23.63 15.50 -2.92
CA LYS A 157 24.56 14.83 -3.84
C LYS A 157 24.01 14.79 -5.25
N ASN A 158 22.78 14.30 -5.42
CA ASN A 158 22.14 14.15 -6.73
C ASN A 158 20.69 14.65 -6.77
N ILE A 159 20.17 15.17 -5.65
CA ILE A 159 18.86 15.82 -5.59
C ILE A 159 18.92 17.07 -4.71
N ASP A 160 18.26 18.14 -5.17
CA ASP A 160 18.09 19.36 -4.39
C ASP A 160 17.21 19.10 -3.16
N VAL A 161 17.53 19.76 -2.04
CA VAL A 161 16.81 19.61 -0.78
C VAL A 161 15.51 20.39 -0.76
N SER A 162 15.35 21.41 -1.62
CA SER A 162 14.16 22.27 -1.62
C SER A 162 12.88 21.51 -2.01
N PRO A 163 12.83 20.72 -3.11
CA PRO A 163 11.67 19.91 -3.45
C PRO A 163 11.31 18.90 -2.36
N ILE A 164 12.32 18.27 -1.74
CA ILE A 164 12.12 17.32 -0.65
C ILE A 164 11.49 18.02 0.55
N ALA A 165 12.01 19.19 0.95
CA ALA A 165 11.48 19.95 2.08
C ALA A 165 10.03 20.42 1.84
N LYS A 166 9.68 20.83 0.62
CA LYS A 166 8.30 21.17 0.23
C LYS A 166 7.38 19.94 0.31
N PHE A 167 7.86 18.79 -0.16
CA PHE A 167 7.13 17.53 -0.09
C PHE A 167 6.88 17.08 1.36
N LEU A 168 7.86 17.23 2.26
CA LEU A 168 7.68 16.96 3.67
C LEU A 168 6.61 17.86 4.29
N HIS A 169 6.61 19.16 3.99
CA HIS A 169 5.57 20.07 4.44
C HIS A 169 4.17 19.69 3.93
N LEU A 170 4.07 19.27 2.67
CA LEU A 170 2.83 18.79 2.07
C LEU A 170 2.27 17.55 2.80
N ILE A 171 3.10 16.54 3.04
CA ILE A 171 2.66 15.29 3.70
C ILE A 171 2.31 15.52 5.17
N ILE A 172 3.09 16.34 5.86
CA ILE A 172 2.92 16.57 7.29
C ILE A 172 1.83 17.63 7.57
N GLY A 173 1.40 18.36 6.54
CA GLY A 173 0.41 19.44 6.68
C GLY A 173 0.95 20.64 7.47
N LYS A 174 2.25 20.95 7.34
CA LYS A 174 2.88 22.12 7.97
C LYS A 174 3.08 23.23 6.95
N GLU A 175 2.60 24.41 7.27
CA GLU A 175 2.82 25.60 6.45
C GLU A 175 4.21 26.18 6.69
N PHE A 176 4.72 26.87 5.67
CA PHE A 176 5.94 27.67 5.74
C PHE A 176 5.80 28.89 4.84
N THR A 177 6.43 29.99 5.22
CA THR A 177 6.42 31.23 4.43
C THR A 177 7.49 31.20 3.34
N GLU A 178 8.73 30.91 3.75
CA GLU A 178 9.89 30.76 2.87
C GLU A 178 10.58 29.44 3.13
N ILE A 179 10.97 28.73 2.06
CA ILE A 179 11.57 27.41 2.19
C ILE A 179 12.89 27.45 2.96
N THR A 180 13.65 28.54 2.88
CA THR A 180 14.91 28.75 3.60
C THR A 180 14.72 28.83 5.12
N ASN A 181 13.55 29.27 5.58
CA ASN A 181 13.19 29.35 7.01
C ASN A 181 12.56 28.05 7.52
N SER A 182 12.29 27.09 6.63
CA SER A 182 11.73 25.79 7.01
C SER A 182 12.71 24.97 7.85
N ASP A 183 12.23 24.45 8.97
CA ASP A 183 12.98 23.53 9.81
C ASP A 183 13.38 22.24 9.05
N PHE A 184 12.47 21.71 8.21
CA PHE A 184 12.75 20.55 7.37
C PHE A 184 13.88 20.83 6.37
N TYR A 185 13.83 21.99 5.71
CA TYR A 185 14.87 22.41 4.77
C TYR A 185 16.24 22.52 5.46
N ASN A 186 16.28 23.18 6.63
CA ASN A 186 17.51 23.37 7.39
C ASN A 186 18.13 22.05 7.88
N LYS A 187 17.30 21.09 8.27
CA LYS A 187 17.75 19.73 8.64
C LYS A 187 18.23 18.93 7.44
N LEU A 188 17.51 18.95 6.32
CA LEU A 188 17.91 18.26 5.08
C LEU A 188 19.26 18.76 4.53
N ARG A 189 19.61 20.03 4.74
CA ARG A 189 20.93 20.56 4.38
C ARG A 189 22.09 19.95 5.16
N LYS A 190 21.81 19.32 6.29
CA LYS A 190 22.80 18.81 7.24
C LYS A 190 22.70 17.29 7.47
N VAL A 191 21.70 16.61 6.90
CA VAL A 191 21.42 15.17 7.11
C VAL A 191 22.58 14.27 6.64
N PRO A 192 22.93 13.19 7.36
CA PRO A 192 22.38 12.77 8.67
C PRO A 192 22.92 13.58 9.86
N ASN A 193 24.00 14.33 9.67
CA ASN A 193 24.82 14.96 10.71
C ASN A 193 24.32 16.32 11.21
N PHE A 194 23.00 16.50 11.35
CA PHE A 194 22.44 17.72 11.94
C PHE A 194 22.34 17.68 13.48
N LYS A 195 22.73 16.56 14.09
CA LYS A 195 22.75 16.28 15.52
C LYS A 195 24.11 15.72 15.95
N THR A 196 24.36 15.70 17.25
CA THR A 196 25.50 14.95 17.82
C THR A 196 25.29 13.45 17.65
N ASP A 197 26.37 12.66 17.57
CA ASP A 197 26.31 11.21 17.33
C ASP A 197 25.39 10.49 18.32
N LYS A 198 25.39 10.91 19.60
CA LYS A 198 24.53 10.30 20.63
C LYS A 198 23.04 10.54 20.36
N GLU A 199 22.68 11.74 19.92
CA GLU A 199 21.28 12.09 19.63
C GLU A 199 20.82 11.51 18.29
N LEU A 200 21.73 11.41 17.32
CA LEU A 200 21.48 10.75 16.05
C LEU A 200 21.19 9.26 16.27
N ILE A 201 22.03 8.54 17.01
CA ILE A 201 21.81 7.11 17.32
C ILE A 201 20.45 6.90 17.99
N LYS A 202 20.10 7.75 18.97
CA LYS A 202 18.78 7.66 19.63
C LYS A 202 17.63 7.82 18.63
N ASP A 203 17.72 8.78 17.70
CA ASP A 203 16.70 8.94 16.66
C ASP A 203 16.65 7.74 15.71
N LEU A 204 17.82 7.20 15.32
CA LEU A 204 17.92 6.02 14.47
C LEU A 204 17.28 4.79 15.12
N GLU A 205 17.52 4.55 16.41
CA GLU A 205 16.89 3.48 17.18
C GLU A 205 15.37 3.64 17.28
N ILE A 206 14.87 4.87 17.35
CA ILE A 206 13.43 5.15 17.38
C ILE A 206 12.76 4.89 16.03
N ILE A 207 13.41 5.24 14.91
CA ILE A 207 12.82 5.09 13.58
C ILE A 207 13.03 3.69 12.97
N LYS A 208 14.08 2.96 13.37
CA LYS A 208 14.39 1.63 12.82
C LYS A 208 13.22 0.64 12.85
N PRO A 209 12.44 0.53 13.94
CA PRO A 209 11.27 -0.38 13.99
C PRO A 209 10.21 -0.10 12.92
N LEU A 210 10.12 1.13 12.41
CA LEU A 210 9.19 1.47 11.31
C LEU A 210 9.50 0.65 10.07
N PHE A 211 10.77 0.61 9.68
CA PHE A 211 11.23 -0.09 8.48
C PHE A 211 11.20 -1.60 8.65
N GLN A 212 11.47 -2.09 9.87
CA GLN A 212 11.35 -3.51 10.21
C GLN A 212 9.91 -4.01 10.08
N MET A 213 8.92 -3.23 10.54
CA MET A 213 7.51 -3.60 10.48
C MET A 213 7.00 -3.82 9.05
N VAL A 214 7.55 -3.10 8.08
CA VAL A 214 7.20 -3.20 6.65
C VAL A 214 8.27 -3.92 5.82
N GLN A 215 9.19 -4.63 6.47
CA GLN A 215 10.21 -5.49 5.84
C GLN A 215 11.16 -4.76 4.86
N LEU A 216 11.42 -3.47 5.05
CA LEU A 216 12.41 -2.71 4.28
C LEU A 216 13.83 -2.95 4.82
N ASN A 217 14.28 -4.21 4.72
CA ASN A 217 15.52 -4.70 5.34
C ASN A 217 16.79 -3.99 4.87
N GLU A 218 16.82 -3.51 3.63
CA GLU A 218 17.95 -2.72 3.12
C GLU A 218 18.16 -1.44 3.94
N ILE A 219 17.07 -0.70 4.19
CA ILE A 219 17.09 0.52 5.01
C ILE A 219 17.50 0.18 6.45
N VAL A 220 16.99 -0.92 7.00
CA VAL A 220 17.38 -1.39 8.35
C VAL A 220 18.89 -1.61 8.41
N GLY A 221 19.48 -2.30 7.41
CA GLY A 221 20.92 -2.51 7.33
C GLY A 221 21.71 -1.21 7.18
N MET A 222 21.21 -0.22 6.44
CA MET A 222 21.84 1.10 6.35
C MET A 222 21.86 1.82 7.70
N ILE A 223 20.77 1.74 8.47
CA ILE A 223 20.68 2.33 9.80
C ILE A 223 21.62 1.63 10.78
N ASP A 224 21.64 0.30 10.79
CA ASP A 224 22.52 -0.47 11.67
C ASP A 224 24.00 -0.16 11.40
N ASN A 225 24.39 -0.08 10.12
CA ASN A 225 25.75 0.34 9.74
C ASN A 225 26.11 1.74 10.25
N GLU A 226 25.19 2.71 10.16
CA GLU A 226 25.42 4.07 10.65
C GLU A 226 25.60 4.10 12.18
N ILE A 227 24.77 3.33 12.91
CA ILE A 227 24.88 3.19 14.37
C ILE A 227 26.24 2.56 14.74
N ASP A 228 26.67 1.53 14.03
CA ASP A 228 27.94 0.84 14.28
C ASP A 228 29.15 1.74 14.02
N ILE A 229 29.13 2.52 12.93
CA ILE A 229 30.17 3.52 12.63
C ILE A 229 30.27 4.53 13.78
N ALA A 230 29.15 5.12 14.19
CA ALA A 230 29.11 6.12 15.26
C ALA A 230 29.59 5.57 16.62
N HIS A 231 29.27 4.30 16.94
CA HIS A 231 29.80 3.63 18.13
C HIS A 231 31.32 3.40 18.07
N ASN A 232 31.86 3.03 16.91
CA ASN A 232 33.28 2.76 16.73
C ASN A 232 34.14 4.03 16.78
N GLU A 233 33.64 5.15 16.24
CA GLU A 233 34.32 6.45 16.32
C GLU A 233 34.41 6.95 17.77
N LYS A 234 33.36 6.75 18.56
CA LYS A 234 33.32 7.10 19.99
C LYS A 234 34.26 6.28 20.87
N LYS A 235 34.58 5.04 20.49
CA LYS A 235 35.60 4.23 21.19
C LYS A 235 36.99 4.79 20.92
N LYS A 236 37.31 5.08 19.67
CA LYS A 236 38.60 5.66 19.26
C LYS A 236 38.88 7.04 19.86
N SER A 237 37.83 7.85 20.10
CA SER A 237 37.98 9.18 20.73
C SER A 237 38.22 9.14 22.24
N LYS A 238 37.98 8.00 22.91
CA LYS A 238 38.24 7.80 24.35
C LYS A 238 39.61 7.19 24.64
N GLU A 239 40.25 6.62 23.63
CA GLU A 239 41.59 6.02 23.69
C GLU A 239 42.72 7.01 23.34
N LYS A 240 42.36 8.25 22.98
CA LYS A 240 43.26 9.39 22.83
C LYS A 240 43.14 10.31 24.03
#